data_AF-A0A8S2Y7V3-F1
#
_entry.id   AF-A0A8S2Y7V3-F1
#
_cell.length_a   1.000
_cell.length_b   1.000
_cell.length_c   1.000
_cell.angle_alpha   90.00
_cell.angle_beta   90.00
_cell.angle_gamma   90.00
#
_symmetry.space_group_name_H-M   'P 1'
#
loop_
_entity.id
_entity.type
_entity.pdbx_description
1 polymer ?
#
loop_
_entity_poly.entity_id
_entity_poly.type
_entity_poly.pdbx_seq_one_letter_code
_entity_poly.pdbx_strand_id
1 'polypeptide(L)'
;RKILIKNKRLKPEVEKRQLDLFLKGIDTEGNNDNDVDSAANVEGEDGPAAFSDNAKLRDDDDEAHPELNVDVNDDASRRTLFGQLGLKLKLSSNLSREEEEALYNGYQYKGATTNIHPLLSSRVNYTQPIKFPGFSKAEERNIHYHMSSFSENVALQHLKQNPIEFVNYNKRQLSRIYPKGGRVDSSNYMPQIFWNAGCQMVSLNFQTPDLPMQLNLGKFEYNGNCGYLLKPDFMRRPDRTFDPYAESPVDGVIAAFCSVRVISGQF
;
A
#
# COMPACT_ATOMS: atom_id res chain seq x y z
N ARG A 1 -5.33 10.41 11.29
CA ARG A 1 -5.00 11.08 10.01
C ARG A 1 -3.97 10.24 9.26
N LYS A 2 -4.34 9.54 8.19
CA LYS A 2 -3.42 8.75 7.35
C LYS A 2 -3.14 9.57 6.07
N ILE A 3 -1.87 9.87 5.80
CA ILE A 3 -1.45 10.45 4.52
C ILE A 3 -1.01 9.28 3.65
N LEU A 4 -1.79 8.96 2.63
CA LEU A 4 -1.48 7.95 1.62
C LEU A 4 -1.02 8.71 0.37
N ILE A 5 0.20 8.49 -0.11
CA ILE A 5 0.69 9.12 -1.35
C ILE A 5 0.58 8.06 -2.46
N LYS A 6 -0.31 8.28 -3.43
CA LYS A 6 -0.42 7.49 -4.66
C LYS A 6 0.18 8.28 -5.83
N ASN A 7 0.79 7.56 -6.78
CA ASN A 7 1.78 8.09 -7.72
C ASN A 7 1.25 8.18 -9.15
N LYS A 8 1.27 9.38 -9.73
CA LYS A 8 1.70 9.63 -11.12
C LYS A 8 2.53 10.92 -11.12
N ARG A 9 3.78 10.82 -11.55
CA ARG A 9 4.65 11.98 -11.79
C ARG A 9 4.19 12.65 -13.08
N LEU A 10 4.04 13.97 -13.08
CA LEU A 10 3.76 14.73 -14.29
C LEU A 10 4.95 14.61 -15.26
N LYS A 11 4.69 14.75 -16.57
CA LYS A 11 5.77 14.80 -17.56
C LYS A 11 6.71 15.97 -17.20
N PRO A 12 8.05 15.84 -17.34
CA PRO A 12 9.00 16.86 -16.89
C PRO A 12 8.75 18.28 -17.43
N GLU A 13 8.24 18.37 -18.66
CA GLU A 13 7.87 19.63 -19.32
C GLU A 13 6.68 20.33 -18.65
N VAL A 14 5.72 19.54 -18.13
CA VAL A 14 4.53 20.03 -17.42
C VAL A 14 4.89 20.45 -16.00
N GLU A 15 5.77 19.70 -15.32
CA GLU A 15 6.30 20.07 -14.00
C GLU A 15 7.02 21.43 -14.05
N LYS A 16 7.86 21.64 -15.07
CA LYS A 16 8.61 22.89 -15.27
C LYS A 16 7.69 24.08 -15.53
N ARG A 17 6.71 23.92 -16.42
CA ARG A 17 5.75 24.98 -16.77
C ARG A 17 4.86 25.37 -15.59
N GLN A 18 4.39 24.40 -14.80
CA GLN A 18 3.57 24.68 -13.61
C GLN A 18 4.38 25.35 -12.50
N LEU A 19 5.63 24.94 -12.29
CA LEU A 19 6.53 25.56 -11.31
C LEU A 19 6.82 27.04 -11.67
N ASP A 20 7.05 27.34 -12.95
CA ASP A 20 7.32 28.70 -13.42
C ASP A 20 6.09 29.62 -13.31
N LEU A 21 4.88 29.09 -13.47
CA LEU A 21 3.62 29.84 -13.30
C LEU A 21 3.33 30.13 -11.82
N PHE A 22 3.59 29.17 -10.94
CA PHE A 22 3.45 29.32 -9.50
C PHE A 22 4.44 30.34 -8.93
N LEU A 23 5.71 30.31 -9.36
CA LEU A 23 6.72 31.30 -8.97
C LEU A 23 6.37 32.73 -9.40
N LYS A 24 5.48 32.87 -10.39
CA LYS A 24 4.96 34.16 -10.87
C LYS A 24 3.66 34.60 -10.17
N GLY A 25 3.16 33.83 -9.20
CA GLY A 25 1.94 34.15 -8.44
C GLY A 25 0.65 34.03 -9.24
N ILE A 26 0.65 33.26 -10.33
CA ILE A 26 -0.53 33.00 -11.16
C ILE A 26 -1.07 31.62 -10.78
N ASP A 27 -2.15 31.60 -9.99
CA ASP A 27 -2.94 30.39 -9.76
C ASP A 27 -3.78 30.11 -11.01
N THR A 28 -3.38 29.11 -11.80
CA THR A 28 -4.23 28.65 -12.90
C THR A 28 -5.35 27.78 -12.33
N GLU A 29 -6.46 28.41 -11.94
CA GLU A 29 -7.75 27.74 -11.93
C GLU A 29 -8.03 27.24 -13.35
N GLY A 30 -8.16 25.92 -13.50
CA GLY A 30 -8.38 25.27 -14.79
C GLY A 30 -9.76 25.57 -15.34
N ASN A 31 -9.88 26.64 -16.12
CA ASN A 31 -10.87 26.75 -17.18
C ASN A 31 -10.31 26.04 -18.42
N ASN A 32 -11.07 25.05 -18.93
CA ASN A 32 -11.39 24.86 -20.35
C ASN A 32 -12.01 23.45 -20.54
N ASP A 33 -13.35 23.41 -20.57
CA ASP A 33 -14.10 22.45 -21.36
C ASP A 33 -14.33 23.01 -22.78
N ASN A 34 -14.57 22.08 -23.72
CA ASN A 34 -14.97 22.18 -25.14
C ASN A 34 -13.83 22.07 -26.17
N ASP A 35 -13.70 20.91 -26.83
CA ASP A 35 -14.47 20.54 -28.05
C ASP A 35 -14.27 19.03 -28.37
N VAL A 36 -15.31 18.19 -28.29
CA VAL A 36 -16.18 17.59 -29.35
C VAL A 36 -15.48 16.67 -30.38
N ASP A 37 -15.81 15.36 -30.33
CA ASP A 37 -16.40 14.52 -31.42
C ASP A 37 -16.33 13.03 -31.01
N SER A 38 -17.44 12.35 -30.67
CA SER A 38 -18.47 11.71 -31.52
C SER A 38 -18.06 10.35 -32.15
N ALA A 39 -18.69 9.25 -31.71
CA ALA A 39 -19.25 8.19 -32.56
C ALA A 39 -19.73 6.92 -31.79
N ALA A 40 -21.04 6.66 -31.92
CA ALA A 40 -21.72 5.38 -32.16
C ALA A 40 -21.92 4.33 -31.03
N ASN A 41 -23.19 4.24 -30.61
CA ASN A 41 -23.91 3.05 -30.12
C ASN A 41 -23.83 1.85 -31.09
N VAL A 42 -23.94 0.62 -30.56
CA VAL A 42 -24.91 -0.42 -31.02
C VAL A 42 -25.23 -1.39 -29.86
N GLU A 43 -26.52 -1.71 -29.74
CA GLU A 43 -27.23 -2.59 -28.81
C GLU A 43 -27.00 -4.10 -29.02
N GLY A 44 -27.46 -4.94 -28.08
CA GLY A 44 -27.71 -6.37 -28.33
C GLY A 44 -27.96 -7.21 -27.08
N GLU A 45 -29.23 -7.52 -26.82
CA GLU A 45 -29.77 -8.38 -25.76
C GLU A 45 -29.64 -9.91 -26.03
N ASP A 46 -30.03 -10.67 -25.00
CA ASP A 46 -30.53 -12.07 -24.93
C ASP A 46 -29.59 -13.24 -24.58
N GLY A 47 -29.88 -13.86 -23.41
CA GLY A 47 -29.46 -15.21 -23.00
C GLY A 47 -30.45 -16.29 -23.49
N PRO A 48 -30.69 -17.44 -22.81
CA PRO A 48 -29.96 -18.13 -21.72
C PRO A 48 -29.73 -19.65 -22.01
N ALA A 49 -28.94 -20.36 -21.19
CA ALA A 49 -29.23 -21.74 -20.70
C ALA A 49 -28.05 -22.41 -19.94
N ALA A 50 -28.30 -22.66 -18.65
CA ALA A 50 -27.88 -23.74 -17.73
C ALA A 50 -26.73 -24.72 -18.12
N PHE A 51 -25.78 -24.93 -17.20
CA PHE A 51 -25.81 -26.03 -16.22
C PHE A 51 -24.73 -25.86 -15.12
N SER A 52 -25.12 -26.30 -13.93
CA SER A 52 -24.47 -26.24 -12.61
C SER A 52 -23.20 -27.10 -12.48
N ASP A 53 -22.14 -26.61 -11.84
CA ASP A 53 -21.77 -27.06 -10.49
C ASP A 53 -20.58 -26.29 -9.88
N ASN A 54 -20.73 -26.06 -8.58
CA ASN A 54 -19.96 -25.21 -7.68
C ASN A 54 -18.49 -25.61 -7.49
N ALA A 55 -17.59 -24.63 -7.67
CA ALA A 55 -16.77 -24.05 -6.60
C ALA A 55 -15.66 -23.20 -7.25
N LYS A 56 -15.94 -21.91 -7.50
CA LYS A 56 -14.89 -20.94 -7.90
C LYS A 56 -14.62 -19.97 -6.76
N LEU A 57 -13.38 -20.10 -6.29
CA LEU A 57 -12.53 -19.12 -5.64
C LEU A 57 -13.01 -17.68 -5.83
N ARG A 58 -13.24 -16.96 -4.73
CA ARG A 58 -13.32 -15.50 -4.76
C ARG A 58 -11.90 -15.00 -4.97
N ASP A 59 -11.64 -14.53 -6.19
CA ASP A 59 -10.49 -13.67 -6.46
C ASP A 59 -10.72 -12.36 -5.68
N ASP A 60 -9.96 -12.17 -4.60
CA ASP A 60 -9.90 -10.89 -3.88
C ASP A 60 -9.08 -9.89 -4.73
N ASP A 61 -9.67 -9.44 -5.83
CA ASP A 61 -9.17 -8.42 -6.76
C ASP A 61 -9.36 -6.99 -6.23
N ASP A 62 -9.24 -6.76 -4.92
CA ASP A 62 -9.26 -5.41 -4.31
C ASP A 62 -7.88 -4.74 -4.37
N GLU A 63 -7.23 -4.80 -5.54
CA GLU A 63 -6.22 -3.83 -5.91
C GLU A 63 -6.91 -2.61 -6.54
N ALA A 64 -6.69 -1.43 -5.97
CA ALA A 64 -7.42 -0.21 -6.31
C ALA A 64 -7.31 0.21 -7.81
N HIS A 65 -8.21 -0.30 -8.68
CA HIS A 65 -9.16 0.41 -9.59
C HIS A 65 -9.64 -0.48 -10.76
N PRO A 66 -10.87 -0.24 -11.25
CA PRO A 66 -11.14 -0.04 -12.69
C PRO A 66 -11.67 1.38 -12.99
N GLU A 67 -11.51 1.85 -14.23
CA GLU A 67 -11.82 3.22 -14.70
C GLU A 67 -13.24 3.39 -15.30
N LEU A 68 -13.81 4.58 -15.01
CA LEU A 68 -14.70 5.49 -15.79
C LEU A 68 -16.08 5.07 -16.35
N ASN A 69 -17.12 5.89 -16.04
CA ASN A 69 -17.91 6.72 -16.99
C ASN A 69 -19.30 7.08 -16.44
N VAL A 70 -19.59 8.34 -16.04
CA VAL A 70 -20.91 8.99 -16.22
C VAL A 70 -20.77 10.53 -16.21
N ASP A 71 -21.45 11.14 -17.18
CA ASP A 71 -21.59 12.57 -17.51
C ASP A 71 -22.38 13.37 -16.44
N VAL A 72 -21.97 14.60 -16.12
CA VAL A 72 -22.53 15.41 -15.02
C VAL A 72 -22.94 16.80 -15.50
N ASN A 73 -23.82 16.87 -16.50
CA ASN A 73 -24.43 18.14 -16.93
C ASN A 73 -25.96 18.17 -16.86
N ASP A 74 -26.58 17.33 -16.02
CA ASP A 74 -28.01 17.46 -15.70
C ASP A 74 -28.24 18.14 -14.34
N ASP A 75 -28.83 19.34 -14.36
CA ASP A 75 -29.19 20.12 -13.17
C ASP A 75 -30.27 19.41 -12.31
N ALA A 76 -30.98 18.43 -12.86
CA ALA A 76 -31.90 17.59 -12.08
C ALA A 76 -31.15 16.65 -11.11
N SER A 77 -29.94 16.21 -11.44
CA SER A 77 -29.15 15.29 -10.61
C SER A 77 -28.46 15.98 -9.42
N ARG A 78 -28.30 17.30 -9.44
CA ARG A 78 -27.73 18.10 -8.32
C ARG A 78 -28.73 18.30 -7.18
N ARG A 79 -30.03 18.32 -7.47
CA ARG A 79 -31.09 18.55 -6.46
C ARG A 79 -31.48 17.29 -5.72
N THR A 80 -31.42 16.13 -6.37
CA THR A 80 -31.67 14.83 -5.74
C THR A 80 -30.61 14.49 -4.71
N LEU A 81 -29.32 14.76 -4.96
CA LEU A 81 -28.24 14.44 -4.01
C LEU A 81 -28.35 15.21 -2.67
N PHE A 82 -28.76 16.48 -2.72
CA PHE A 82 -28.97 17.29 -1.51
C PHE A 82 -30.29 16.97 -0.78
N GLY A 83 -31.32 16.49 -1.49
CA GLY A 83 -32.57 16.04 -0.88
C GLY A 83 -32.48 14.66 -0.24
N GLN A 84 -31.72 13.74 -0.84
CA GLN A 84 -31.63 12.34 -0.40
C GLN A 84 -30.73 12.15 0.83
N LEU A 85 -29.87 13.12 1.14
CA LEU A 85 -28.99 13.09 2.29
C LEU A 85 -29.57 13.71 3.56
N GLY A 86 -30.76 14.33 3.54
CA GLY A 86 -31.52 14.68 4.76
C GLY A 86 -30.80 15.48 5.88
N LEU A 87 -29.58 15.98 5.65
CA LEU A 87 -28.72 16.51 6.69
C LEU A 87 -28.97 18.02 6.87
N LYS A 88 -29.99 18.34 7.68
CA LYS A 88 -29.92 19.54 8.52
C LYS A 88 -28.87 19.26 9.59
N LEU A 89 -27.62 19.67 9.35
CA LEU A 89 -26.55 19.51 10.33
C LEU A 89 -26.83 20.45 11.53
N LYS A 90 -27.48 19.92 12.57
CA LYS A 90 -27.28 20.44 13.93
C LYS A 90 -26.00 19.81 14.45
N LEU A 91 -25.00 20.65 14.66
CA LEU A 91 -23.74 20.28 15.27
C LEU A 91 -23.99 19.86 16.73
N SER A 92 -24.12 18.56 17.01
CA SER A 92 -24.02 18.02 18.37
C SER A 92 -22.99 16.91 18.42
N SER A 93 -22.11 17.01 19.41
CA SER A 93 -20.76 16.43 19.44
C SER A 93 -20.66 15.00 19.95
N ASN A 94 -21.65 14.12 19.72
CA ASN A 94 -21.54 12.69 20.00
C ASN A 94 -22.48 11.91 19.05
N LEU A 95 -21.93 11.18 18.07
CA LEU A 95 -22.68 10.25 17.24
C LEU A 95 -22.93 8.95 18.02
N SER A 96 -24.08 8.34 17.82
CA SER A 96 -24.37 6.99 18.32
C SER A 96 -23.60 5.93 17.53
N ARG A 97 -23.43 4.74 18.12
CA ARG A 97 -22.68 3.63 17.52
C ARG A 97 -23.26 3.18 16.17
N GLU A 98 -24.58 3.24 16.04
CA GLU A 98 -25.32 2.90 14.82
C GLU A 98 -25.13 3.97 13.73
N GLU A 99 -25.02 5.25 14.11
CA GLU A 99 -24.70 6.34 13.17
C GLU A 99 -23.25 6.31 12.71
N GLU A 100 -22.30 5.92 13.58
CA GLU A 100 -20.90 5.69 13.18
C GLU A 100 -20.78 4.51 12.20
N GLU A 101 -21.49 3.40 12.44
CA GLU A 101 -21.52 2.25 11.54
C GLU A 101 -22.17 2.59 10.19
N ALA A 102 -23.26 3.36 10.18
CA ALA A 102 -23.89 3.84 8.95
C ALA A 102 -22.98 4.83 8.19
N LEU A 103 -22.30 5.72 8.90
CA LEU A 103 -21.33 6.65 8.32
C LEU A 103 -20.14 5.89 7.72
N TYR A 104 -19.66 4.84 8.39
CA TYR A 104 -18.57 3.99 7.91
C TYR A 104 -18.97 3.17 6.68
N ASN A 105 -20.18 2.58 6.70
CA ASN A 105 -20.73 1.82 5.57
C ASN A 105 -21.05 2.71 4.35
N GLY A 106 -21.39 3.99 4.59
CA GLY A 106 -21.58 4.99 3.54
C GLY A 106 -20.31 5.73 3.12
N TYR A 107 -19.18 5.54 3.83
CA TYR A 107 -17.92 6.22 3.54
C TYR A 107 -17.22 5.55 2.35
N GLN A 108 -17.51 6.05 1.15
CA GLN A 108 -16.67 5.75 -0.01
C GLN A 108 -15.36 6.51 0.08
N TYR A 109 -14.28 5.80 0.38
CA TYR A 109 -12.92 6.31 0.32
C TYR A 109 -12.58 6.73 -1.13
N LYS A 110 -12.79 8.00 -1.44
CA LYS A 110 -12.20 8.64 -2.63
C LYS A 110 -10.72 8.79 -2.33
N GLY A 111 -9.89 7.98 -2.98
CA GLY A 111 -8.46 7.88 -2.72
C GLY A 111 -7.74 9.22 -2.66
N ALA A 112 -6.53 9.22 -2.06
CA ALA A 112 -5.65 10.37 -2.11
C ALA A 112 -5.50 10.88 -3.55
N THR A 113 -5.47 12.21 -3.71
CA THR A 113 -5.42 12.92 -5.00
C THR A 113 -4.44 12.26 -5.97
N THR A 114 -4.91 11.96 -7.18
CA THR A 114 -4.13 11.32 -8.26
C THR A 114 -2.95 12.17 -8.73
N ASN A 115 -3.00 13.48 -8.48
CA ASN A 115 -1.97 14.44 -8.85
C ASN A 115 -1.19 14.89 -7.61
N ILE A 116 0.14 14.81 -7.69
CA ILE A 116 1.06 15.33 -6.67
C ILE A 116 1.50 16.72 -7.12
N HIS A 117 1.39 17.71 -6.23
CA HIS A 117 1.86 19.06 -6.51
C HIS A 117 3.36 19.05 -6.86
N PRO A 118 3.82 19.79 -7.89
CA PRO A 118 5.22 19.76 -8.33
C PRO A 118 6.24 20.02 -7.21
N LEU A 119 5.91 20.92 -6.27
CA LEU A 119 6.76 21.21 -5.11
C LEU A 119 6.96 20.00 -4.18
N LEU A 120 5.96 19.12 -4.04
CA LEU A 120 6.09 17.90 -3.24
C LEU A 120 6.83 16.82 -4.04
N SER A 121 6.54 16.73 -5.36
CA SER A 121 7.25 15.84 -6.30
C SER A 121 8.77 16.09 -6.29
N SER A 122 9.19 17.37 -6.29
CA SER A 122 10.61 17.75 -6.30
C SER A 122 11.39 17.40 -5.04
N ARG A 123 10.72 16.98 -3.96
CA ARG A 123 11.38 16.54 -2.71
C ARG A 123 11.67 15.04 -2.69
N VAL A 124 11.12 14.26 -3.62
CA VAL A 124 11.29 12.81 -3.69
C VAL A 124 12.54 12.46 -4.49
N ASN A 125 13.41 11.61 -3.93
CA ASN A 125 14.64 11.16 -4.57
C ASN A 125 14.80 9.63 -4.49
N TYR A 126 15.40 9.11 -3.42
CA TYR A 126 15.82 7.72 -3.26
C TYR A 126 14.69 6.77 -2.87
N THR A 127 13.55 7.30 -2.41
CA THR A 127 12.38 6.55 -1.98
C THR A 127 11.17 6.98 -2.78
N GLN A 128 11.20 6.77 -4.10
CA GLN A 128 10.09 7.08 -4.98
C GLN A 128 9.06 5.94 -4.92
N PRO A 129 7.88 6.15 -4.30
CA PRO A 129 6.88 5.11 -4.28
C PRO A 129 6.34 4.89 -5.70
N ILE A 130 6.03 3.65 -6.06
CA ILE A 130 5.36 3.29 -7.31
C ILE A 130 4.33 2.17 -7.06
N LYS A 131 3.33 2.04 -7.94
CA LYS A 131 2.52 0.81 -8.01
C LYS A 131 3.46 -0.34 -8.34
N PHE A 132 3.39 -1.42 -7.56
CA PHE A 132 4.28 -2.57 -7.74
C PHE A 132 4.01 -3.22 -9.10
N PRO A 133 5.00 -3.30 -10.01
CA PRO A 133 4.78 -3.83 -11.36
C PRO A 133 4.89 -5.37 -11.43
N GLY A 134 5.17 -6.04 -10.31
CA GLY A 134 5.58 -7.45 -10.25
C GLY A 134 7.11 -7.61 -10.17
N PHE A 135 7.56 -8.73 -9.60
CA PHE A 135 8.99 -8.98 -9.34
C PHE A 135 9.82 -8.99 -10.64
N SER A 136 9.39 -9.71 -11.67
CA SER A 136 10.13 -9.81 -12.93
C SER A 136 10.30 -8.46 -13.63
N LYS A 137 9.25 -7.63 -13.66
CA LYS A 137 9.31 -6.28 -14.26
C LYS A 137 10.17 -5.33 -13.43
N ALA A 138 10.15 -5.46 -12.10
CA ALA A 138 11.01 -4.67 -11.23
C ALA A 138 12.49 -5.03 -11.41
N GLU A 139 12.79 -6.31 -11.61
CA GLU A 139 14.12 -6.81 -11.95
C GLU A 139 14.61 -6.28 -13.29
N GLU A 140 13.81 -6.44 -14.34
CA GLU A 140 14.12 -5.99 -15.71
C GLU A 140 14.41 -4.48 -15.76
N ARG A 141 13.59 -3.67 -15.09
CA ARG A 141 13.76 -2.20 -15.08
C ARG A 141 14.98 -1.76 -14.28
N ASN A 142 15.35 -2.51 -13.25
CA ASN A 142 16.54 -2.26 -12.43
C ASN A 142 16.64 -0.82 -11.85
N ILE A 143 15.52 -0.24 -11.40
CA ILE A 143 15.47 1.12 -10.86
C ILE A 143 15.48 1.08 -9.33
N HIS A 144 16.65 1.30 -8.73
CA HIS A 144 16.89 1.10 -7.29
C HIS A 144 16.10 2.06 -6.38
N TYR A 145 15.88 3.30 -6.81
CA TYR A 145 15.16 4.31 -6.02
C TYR A 145 13.63 4.15 -6.08
N HIS A 146 13.12 3.23 -6.91
CA HIS A 146 11.71 2.85 -6.86
C HIS A 146 11.46 1.91 -5.68
N MET A 147 10.42 2.21 -4.91
CA MET A 147 9.99 1.40 -3.77
C MET A 147 8.49 1.10 -3.84
N SER A 148 8.07 0.02 -3.20
CA SER A 148 6.66 -0.38 -3.15
C SER A 148 6.20 -0.59 -1.71
N SER A 149 4.97 -0.17 -1.44
CA SER A 149 4.30 -0.36 -0.15
C SER A 149 3.20 -1.40 -0.29
N PHE A 150 3.14 -2.35 0.63
CA PHE A 150 2.21 -3.47 0.63
C PHE A 150 1.44 -3.53 1.95
N SER A 151 0.16 -3.86 1.88
CA SER A 151 -0.56 -4.29 3.08
C SER A 151 -0.01 -5.65 3.54
N GLU A 152 -0.16 -5.97 4.82
CA GLU A 152 0.33 -7.27 5.35
C GLU A 152 -0.22 -8.47 4.55
N ASN A 153 -1.47 -8.42 4.07
CA ASN A 153 -2.08 -9.50 3.29
C ASN A 153 -1.41 -9.67 1.92
N VAL A 154 -1.19 -8.58 1.19
CA VAL A 154 -0.56 -8.61 -0.13
C VAL A 154 0.91 -9.04 -0.01
N ALA A 155 1.62 -8.52 0.99
CA ALA A 155 2.99 -8.94 1.26
C ALA A 155 3.06 -10.44 1.62
N LEU A 156 2.11 -10.93 2.43
CA LEU A 156 2.04 -12.35 2.79
C LEU A 156 1.74 -13.23 1.57
N GLN A 157 0.88 -12.77 0.66
CA GLN A 157 0.60 -13.46 -0.59
C GLN A 157 1.87 -13.57 -1.46
N HIS A 158 2.59 -12.46 -1.67
CA HIS A 158 3.86 -12.50 -2.39
C HIS A 158 4.88 -13.40 -1.72
N LEU A 159 4.95 -13.40 -0.39
CA LEU A 159 5.86 -14.29 0.33
C LEU A 159 5.49 -15.76 0.13
N LYS A 160 4.20 -16.11 0.08
CA LYS A 160 3.75 -17.49 -0.16
C LYS A 160 3.97 -17.95 -1.60
N GLN A 161 3.77 -17.06 -2.57
CA GLN A 161 3.80 -17.41 -4.00
C GLN A 161 5.20 -17.30 -4.60
N ASN A 162 5.97 -16.28 -4.19
CA ASN A 162 7.26 -15.91 -4.79
C ASN A 162 8.28 -15.49 -3.70
N PRO A 163 8.60 -16.38 -2.74
CA PRO A 163 9.44 -16.03 -1.59
C PRO A 163 10.85 -15.59 -1.99
N ILE A 164 11.46 -16.31 -2.94
CA ILE A 164 12.84 -16.09 -3.39
C ILE A 164 12.94 -14.76 -4.16
N GLU A 165 11.98 -14.50 -5.04
CA GLU A 165 11.90 -13.26 -5.81
C GLU A 165 11.72 -12.06 -4.89
N PHE A 166 10.94 -12.21 -3.80
CA PHE A 166 10.78 -11.15 -2.83
C PHE A 166 12.08 -10.83 -2.09
N VAL A 167 12.84 -11.86 -1.67
CA VAL A 167 14.18 -11.67 -1.11
C VAL A 167 15.10 -10.95 -2.09
N ASN A 168 15.11 -11.36 -3.36
CA ASN A 168 15.94 -10.75 -4.40
C ASN A 168 15.56 -9.29 -4.68
N TYR A 169 14.27 -8.99 -4.77
CA TYR A 169 13.77 -7.61 -4.87
C TYR A 169 14.32 -6.74 -3.75
N ASN A 170 14.30 -7.26 -2.51
CA ASN A 170 14.75 -6.54 -1.32
C ASN A 170 16.28 -6.39 -1.20
N LYS A 171 17.08 -7.02 -2.07
CA LYS A 171 18.52 -6.72 -2.17
C LYS A 171 18.77 -5.37 -2.83
N ARG A 172 17.88 -4.97 -3.73
CA ARG A 172 18.07 -3.81 -4.60
C ARG A 172 17.14 -2.64 -4.27
N GLN A 173 15.90 -2.94 -3.96
CA GLN A 173 14.82 -1.96 -3.76
C GLN A 173 14.27 -2.06 -2.35
N LEU A 174 13.56 -1.01 -1.94
CA LEU A 174 12.91 -0.96 -0.64
C LEU A 174 11.46 -1.45 -0.73
N SER A 175 11.07 -2.28 0.23
CA SER A 175 9.67 -2.61 0.50
C SER A 175 9.22 -2.06 1.85
N ARG A 176 8.01 -1.51 1.86
CA ARG A 176 7.33 -1.10 3.09
C ARG A 176 6.10 -1.97 3.32
N ILE A 177 5.98 -2.54 4.51
CA ILE A 177 4.82 -3.32 4.93
C ILE A 177 4.04 -2.54 5.98
N TYR A 178 2.70 -2.59 5.92
CA TYR A 178 1.85 -1.92 6.91
C TYR A 178 0.63 -2.77 7.28
N PRO A 179 0.05 -2.56 8.48
CA PRO A 179 -1.09 -3.35 8.96
C PRO A 179 -2.32 -3.16 8.07
N LYS A 180 -3.12 -4.21 7.85
CA LYS A 180 -4.35 -4.13 7.07
C LYS A 180 -5.38 -3.22 7.74
N GLY A 181 -6.30 -2.67 6.94
CA GLY A 181 -7.35 -1.76 7.42
C GLY A 181 -8.25 -2.36 8.49
N GLY A 182 -8.50 -3.68 8.45
CA GLY A 182 -9.36 -4.38 9.42
C GLY A 182 -8.83 -4.45 10.85
N ARG A 183 -7.58 -4.03 11.11
CA ARG A 183 -7.02 -3.90 12.47
C ARG A 183 -7.43 -2.56 13.09
N VAL A 184 -8.72 -2.40 13.31
CA VAL A 184 -9.32 -1.17 13.87
C VAL A 184 -8.88 -0.91 15.32
N ASP A 185 -8.53 -1.98 16.03
CA ASP A 185 -7.97 -1.98 17.39
C ASP A 185 -6.48 -1.59 17.44
N SER A 186 -5.87 -1.27 16.30
CA SER A 186 -4.43 -1.01 16.17
C SER A 186 -3.53 -2.20 16.57
N SER A 187 -4.03 -3.44 16.53
CA SER A 187 -3.19 -4.63 16.69
C SER A 187 -2.07 -4.68 15.65
N ASN A 188 -0.98 -5.37 15.97
CA ASN A 188 0.14 -5.59 15.06
C ASN A 188 0.16 -7.00 14.47
N TYR A 189 0.84 -7.13 13.34
CA TYR A 189 1.19 -8.42 12.74
C TYR A 189 2.61 -8.82 13.13
N MET A 190 2.96 -10.10 13.02
CA MET A 190 4.31 -10.56 13.34
C MET A 190 5.33 -10.06 12.30
N PRO A 191 6.30 -9.21 12.68
CA PRO A 191 7.21 -8.58 11.72
C PRO A 191 8.29 -9.54 11.19
N GLN A 192 8.62 -10.59 11.95
CA GLN A 192 9.66 -11.56 11.60
C GLN A 192 9.41 -12.23 10.25
N ILE A 193 8.14 -12.46 9.90
CA ILE A 193 7.74 -13.07 8.62
C ILE A 193 8.25 -12.24 7.45
N PHE A 194 8.17 -10.90 7.54
CA PHE A 194 8.62 -10.00 6.46
C PHE A 194 10.11 -9.68 6.55
N TRP A 195 10.71 -9.68 7.74
CA TRP A 195 12.16 -9.60 7.87
C TRP A 195 12.86 -10.82 7.25
N ASN A 196 12.26 -12.02 7.32
CA ASN A 196 12.75 -13.22 6.64
C ASN A 196 12.76 -13.05 5.11
N ALA A 197 11.85 -12.24 4.56
CA ALA A 197 11.83 -11.88 3.14
C ALA A 197 12.78 -10.70 2.80
N GLY A 198 13.45 -10.13 3.80
CA GLY A 198 14.38 -9.02 3.63
C GLY A 198 13.73 -7.64 3.55
N CYS A 199 12.43 -7.53 3.83
CA CYS A 199 11.70 -6.27 3.85
C CYS A 199 12.28 -5.32 4.90
N GLN A 200 12.50 -4.06 4.52
CA GLN A 200 13.26 -3.10 5.35
C GLN A 200 12.33 -2.27 6.24
N MET A 201 11.20 -1.79 5.69
CA MET A 201 10.27 -0.91 6.40
C MET A 201 9.02 -1.67 6.84
N VAL A 202 9.17 -2.57 7.81
CA VAL A 202 8.06 -3.35 8.38
C VAL A 202 7.36 -2.51 9.46
N SER A 203 6.37 -1.72 9.04
CA SER A 203 5.74 -0.70 9.89
C SER A 203 4.74 -1.31 10.86
N LEU A 204 4.84 -0.95 12.14
CA LEU A 204 3.95 -1.36 13.23
C LEU A 204 3.28 -0.15 13.88
N ASN A 205 2.21 -0.40 14.63
CA ASN A 205 1.47 0.54 15.45
C ASN A 205 2.14 0.69 16.82
N PHE A 206 2.97 1.72 16.99
CA PHE A 206 3.76 1.97 18.22
C PHE A 206 2.90 2.23 19.47
N GLN A 207 1.65 2.67 19.29
CA GLN A 207 0.71 2.89 20.39
C GLN A 207 0.24 1.58 21.06
N THR A 208 0.48 0.43 20.44
CA THR A 208 0.04 -0.89 20.92
C THR A 208 1.26 -1.71 21.36
N PRO A 209 1.50 -1.92 22.67
CA PRO A 209 2.66 -2.66 23.19
C PRO A 209 2.46 -4.19 23.18
N ASP A 210 1.94 -4.72 22.08
CA ASP A 210 1.70 -6.16 21.88
C ASP A 210 3.00 -6.93 21.58
N LEU A 211 2.92 -8.26 21.47
CA LEU A 211 4.08 -9.13 21.22
C LEU A 211 4.92 -8.69 20.01
N PRO A 212 4.34 -8.37 18.83
CA PRO A 212 5.09 -7.79 17.72
C PRO A 212 5.90 -6.53 18.06
N MET A 213 5.32 -5.62 18.84
CA MET A 213 5.99 -4.39 19.27
C MET A 213 7.12 -4.68 20.24
N GLN A 214 6.91 -5.59 21.21
CA GLN A 214 7.96 -6.02 22.15
C GLN A 214 9.15 -6.64 21.40
N LEU A 215 8.88 -7.50 20.40
CA LEU A 215 9.92 -8.06 19.53
C LEU A 215 10.65 -6.97 18.74
N ASN A 216 9.93 -5.99 18.20
CA ASN A 216 10.52 -4.88 17.46
C ASN A 216 11.45 -4.03 18.35
N LEU A 217 10.99 -3.65 19.54
CA LEU A 217 11.77 -2.86 20.50
C LEU A 217 13.03 -3.62 20.93
N GLY A 218 12.90 -4.89 21.33
CA GLY A 218 14.06 -5.70 21.73
C GLY A 218 15.04 -5.96 20.59
N LYS A 219 14.57 -6.09 19.34
CA LYS A 219 15.43 -6.27 18.17
C LYS A 219 16.24 -5.00 17.85
N PHE A 220 15.59 -3.83 17.85
CA PHE A 220 16.23 -2.57 17.43
C PHE A 220 16.99 -1.84 18.54
N GLU A 221 16.96 -2.33 19.78
CA GLU A 221 17.89 -1.90 20.83
C GLU A 221 19.36 -2.17 20.46
N TYR A 222 19.60 -3.26 19.73
CA TYR A 222 20.91 -3.62 19.19
C TYR A 222 21.42 -2.58 18.18
N ASN A 223 22.74 -2.60 17.92
CA ASN A 223 23.42 -1.63 17.06
C ASN A 223 23.27 -0.16 17.55
N GLY A 224 23.31 0.02 18.87
CA GLY A 224 23.29 1.33 19.51
C GLY A 224 21.96 2.06 19.39
N ASN A 225 20.84 1.33 19.28
CA ASN A 225 19.49 1.89 19.15
C ASN A 225 19.35 2.91 18.00
N CYS A 226 20.12 2.74 16.92
CA CYS A 226 20.11 3.68 15.79
C CYS A 226 18.91 3.48 14.84
N GLY A 227 18.10 2.44 15.05
CA GLY A 227 16.97 2.08 14.20
C GLY A 227 17.35 1.29 12.94
N TYR A 228 18.62 0.90 12.78
CA TYR A 228 19.10 0.12 11.64
C TYR A 228 19.84 -1.15 12.08
N LEU A 229 19.58 -2.26 11.39
CA LEU A 229 20.30 -3.51 11.54
C LEU A 229 20.71 -4.02 10.17
N LEU A 230 21.98 -4.42 10.03
CA LEU A 230 22.48 -4.99 8.79
C LEU A 230 21.85 -6.36 8.55
N LYS A 231 21.27 -6.56 7.35
CA LYS A 231 20.74 -7.87 6.94
C LYS A 231 21.88 -8.90 6.83
N PRO A 232 21.62 -10.20 7.08
CA PRO A 232 22.59 -11.26 6.86
C PRO A 232 23.15 -11.27 5.43
N ASP A 233 24.38 -11.74 5.26
CA ASP A 233 25.14 -11.71 4.01
C ASP A 233 24.39 -12.34 2.82
N PHE A 234 23.76 -13.49 3.02
CA PHE A 234 22.99 -14.20 1.99
C PHE A 234 21.73 -13.43 1.54
N MET A 235 21.25 -12.46 2.33
CA MET A 235 20.13 -11.57 1.97
C MET A 235 20.58 -10.26 1.33
N ARG A 236 21.89 -10.08 1.10
CA ARG A 236 22.50 -8.86 0.51
C ARG A 236 23.26 -9.17 -0.77
N ARG A 237 23.93 -10.32 -0.82
CA ARG A 237 24.78 -10.72 -1.95
C ARG A 237 23.96 -11.03 -3.21
N PRO A 238 24.32 -10.50 -4.39
CA PRO A 238 23.62 -10.78 -5.63
C PRO A 238 23.85 -12.21 -6.12
N ASP A 239 24.99 -12.82 -5.78
CA ASP A 239 25.41 -14.16 -6.20
C ASP A 239 24.87 -15.29 -5.29
N ARG A 240 24.04 -14.96 -4.29
CA ARG A 240 23.48 -15.93 -3.35
C ARG A 240 21.96 -15.92 -3.40
N THR A 241 21.34 -17.08 -3.49
CA THR A 241 19.87 -17.22 -3.41
C THR A 241 19.50 -17.73 -2.02
N PHE A 242 18.39 -17.21 -1.47
CA PHE A 242 17.88 -17.62 -0.17
C PHE A 242 16.38 -17.83 -0.26
N ASP A 243 15.94 -19.02 0.13
CA ASP A 243 14.54 -19.35 0.33
C ASP A 243 14.22 -19.28 1.84
N PRO A 244 13.36 -18.34 2.29
CA PRO A 244 12.97 -18.23 3.69
C PRO A 244 12.20 -19.44 4.23
N TYR A 245 11.74 -20.36 3.37
CA TYR A 245 11.05 -21.60 3.75
C TYR A 245 11.94 -22.85 3.66
N ALA A 246 13.23 -22.71 3.32
CA ALA A 246 14.14 -23.85 3.28
C ALA A 246 14.26 -24.53 4.66
N GLU A 247 13.97 -25.83 4.71
CA GLU A 247 14.13 -26.66 5.93
C GLU A 247 15.57 -27.17 6.10
N SER A 248 16.34 -27.22 5.01
CA SER A 248 17.74 -27.62 5.03
C SER A 248 18.65 -26.43 5.36
N PRO A 249 19.82 -26.68 5.98
CA PRO A 249 20.80 -25.63 6.24
C PRO A 249 21.20 -24.93 4.95
N VAL A 250 21.17 -23.60 4.97
CA VAL A 250 21.59 -22.76 3.85
C VAL A 250 23.11 -22.87 3.70
N ASP A 251 23.58 -23.12 2.48
CA ASP A 251 25.02 -23.18 2.18
C ASP A 251 25.76 -21.92 2.66
N GLY A 252 26.83 -22.12 3.43
CA GLY A 252 27.60 -21.05 4.04
C GLY A 252 27.01 -20.45 5.33
N VAL A 253 25.88 -20.95 5.84
CA VAL A 253 25.31 -20.57 7.15
C VAL A 253 25.54 -21.70 8.15
N ILE A 254 26.21 -21.40 9.26
CA ILE A 254 26.44 -22.36 10.34
C ILE A 254 25.18 -22.42 11.20
N ALA A 255 24.46 -23.55 11.16
CA ALA A 255 23.37 -23.82 12.07
C ALA A 255 23.91 -23.98 13.51
N ALA A 256 23.17 -23.44 14.49
CA ALA A 256 23.53 -23.50 15.90
C ALA A 256 22.43 -24.20 16.71
N PHE A 257 22.82 -24.94 17.75
CA PHE A 257 21.91 -25.52 18.73
C PHE A 257 21.81 -24.59 19.94
N CYS A 258 20.58 -24.29 20.38
CA CYS A 258 20.32 -23.47 21.56
C CYS A 258 19.48 -24.28 22.56
N SER A 259 19.93 -24.33 23.82
CA SER A 259 19.18 -24.93 24.93
C SER A 259 19.03 -23.90 26.04
N VAL A 260 17.80 -23.71 26.49
CA VAL A 260 17.46 -22.76 27.56
C VAL A 260 16.88 -23.55 28.72
N ARG A 261 17.50 -23.46 29.90
CA ARG A 261 17.00 -24.05 31.15
C ARG A 261 16.74 -22.93 32.16
N VAL A 262 15.47 -22.74 32.50
CA VAL A 262 15.07 -21.79 33.56
C VAL A 262 15.33 -22.44 34.91
N ILE A 263 16.13 -21.79 35.76
CA ILE A 263 16.51 -22.31 37.08
C ILE A 263 15.66 -21.67 38.17
N SER A 264 15.60 -20.34 38.19
CA SER A 264 14.85 -19.53 39.15
C SER A 264 14.65 -18.11 38.58
N GLY A 265 13.86 -17.28 39.28
CA GLY A 265 13.74 -15.85 39.02
C GLY A 265 13.81 -15.07 40.33
N GLN A 266 14.37 -13.87 40.29
CA GLN A 266 14.53 -12.97 41.42
C GLN A 266 14.06 -11.57 41.03
N PHE A 267 13.63 -10.79 42.03
CA PHE A 267 13.20 -9.39 41.87
C PHE A 267 14.31 -8.44 42.27
#